data_AF-A0A1I0PFN3-F1
#
_entry.id   AF-A0A1I0PFN3-F1
#
_cell.length_a   1.000
_cell.length_b   1.000
_cell.length_c   1.000
_cell.angle_alpha   90.00
_cell.angle_beta   90.00
_cell.angle_gamma   90.00
#
_symmetry.space_group_name_H-M   'P 1'
#
loop_
_entity.id
_entity.type
_entity.pdbx_description
1 polymer ?
#
loop_
_entity_poly.entity_id
_entity_poly.type
_entity_poly.pdbx_seq_one_letter_code
_entity_poly.pdbx_strand_id
1 'polypeptide(L)'
;MATFTRRAVDCVRPFAVALLGLGVLAIVAAYVVTFGGPYPRLVLGLILPTAVGLGFVRYGLWIRDRAVGDGTGAGAGADPDRATVVTLCSCACGVLLTLVCLGSLALLSPRIGGSSDLAKPVLNSLSTGLGLGAIIGHAFVELSRHRRENDRLLRAVDASMDGIAVVVDGDHHHVNDAYASLYGLRDGDALEGRPWTERYTKDSRQRIDREVRPAVAERNFWRGRLTGTRPDGTTFPQDVTVSGLENGSVIVARDVTEQRDREQRIQVLNRVLRHNLRNAFTVIRGHANLIGERDPELERRHVRPIQAEIDDLLATADKARSAERTLDRHGQAGTVAVTEAVQTVAERARAAHPDARIVSRIETPDGTTPTINDAVVDALNELVDNAVQHNATDAPTVEITARAVETDGRSRIEFTVADDGPGIPPTERRAVLEGRETALDHGSGLGLWLVNWIVRTTGGNLSFADAPGDGTTVRLSFPDATGAGSGTRSEAVTDAPSNATQ
;
A
#
# COMPACT_ATOMS: atom_id res chain seq x y z
N MET A 1 -36.50 30.97 24.78
CA MET A 1 -36.67 31.36 26.19
C MET A 1 -36.05 30.37 27.19
N ALA A 2 -36.10 29.04 26.96
CA ALA A 2 -35.54 28.03 27.87
C ALA A 2 -33.98 27.94 27.92
N THR A 3 -33.29 28.43 26.89
CA THR A 3 -31.80 28.46 26.83
C THR A 3 -31.18 29.60 27.64
N PHE A 4 -31.91 30.70 27.85
CA PHE A 4 -31.42 31.86 28.61
C PHE A 4 -31.55 31.64 30.13
N THR A 5 -32.58 30.92 30.57
CA THR A 5 -32.82 30.57 31.97
C THR A 5 -31.86 29.48 32.49
N ARG A 6 -31.37 28.56 31.64
CA ARG A 6 -30.32 27.61 32.05
C ARG A 6 -28.95 28.29 32.26
N ARG A 7 -28.53 29.16 31.34
CA ARG A 7 -27.27 29.91 31.47
C ARG A 7 -27.25 30.83 32.71
N ALA A 8 -28.40 31.41 33.08
CA ALA A 8 -28.49 32.24 34.29
C ALA A 8 -28.39 31.41 35.60
N VAL A 9 -28.94 30.20 35.63
CA VAL A 9 -28.88 29.31 36.82
C VAL A 9 -27.48 28.70 37.00
N ASP A 10 -26.76 28.43 35.91
CA ASP A 10 -25.40 27.87 35.95
C ASP A 10 -24.33 28.90 36.39
N CYS A 11 -24.58 30.19 36.19
CA CYS A 11 -23.70 31.26 36.70
C CYS A 11 -23.92 31.60 38.19
N VAL A 12 -25.13 31.40 38.72
CA VAL A 12 -25.51 31.84 40.08
C VAL A 12 -25.08 30.84 41.17
N ARG A 13 -25.03 29.54 40.85
CA ARG A 13 -24.63 28.48 41.80
C ARG A 13 -23.19 28.56 42.32
N PRO A 14 -22.14 28.82 41.51
CA PRO A 14 -20.77 28.90 42.04
C PRO A 14 -20.55 30.13 42.93
N PHE A 15 -21.23 31.24 42.66
CA PHE A 15 -21.20 32.43 43.52
C PHE A 15 -21.86 32.19 44.88
N ALA A 16 -22.97 31.45 44.91
CA ALA A 16 -23.66 31.11 46.16
C ALA A 16 -22.83 30.20 47.08
N VAL A 17 -22.07 29.25 46.52
CA VAL A 17 -21.18 28.37 47.31
C VAL A 17 -19.95 29.12 47.83
N ALA A 18 -19.40 30.06 47.06
CA ALA A 18 -18.31 30.92 47.52
C ALA A 18 -18.77 31.89 48.63
N LEU A 19 -19.99 32.45 48.52
CA LEU A 19 -20.60 33.31 49.54
C LEU A 19 -20.93 32.55 50.84
N LEU A 20 -21.39 31.31 50.75
CA LEU A 20 -21.59 30.43 51.91
C LEU A 20 -20.26 30.10 52.60
N GLY A 21 -19.20 29.82 51.83
CA GLY A 21 -17.85 29.61 52.36
C GLY A 21 -17.30 30.84 53.09
N LEU A 22 -17.48 32.03 52.51
CA LEU A 22 -17.11 33.32 53.12
C LEU A 22 -17.92 33.62 54.39
N GLY A 23 -19.21 33.31 54.41
CA GLY A 23 -20.08 33.47 55.58
C GLY A 23 -19.66 32.58 56.76
N VAL A 24 -19.35 31.31 56.50
CA VAL A 24 -18.87 30.39 57.55
C VAL A 24 -17.49 30.82 58.05
N LEU A 25 -16.60 31.30 57.16
CA LEU A 25 -15.30 31.84 57.56
C LEU A 25 -15.42 33.10 58.43
N ALA A 26 -16.37 33.99 58.11
CA ALA A 26 -16.64 35.20 58.88
C ALA A 26 -17.23 34.90 60.27
N ILE A 27 -18.09 33.88 60.37
CA ILE A 27 -18.68 33.44 61.65
C ILE A 27 -17.62 32.78 62.54
N VAL A 28 -16.74 31.96 61.96
CA VAL A 28 -15.61 31.34 62.70
C VAL A 28 -14.61 32.42 63.12
N ALA A 29 -14.27 33.38 62.25
CA ALA A 29 -13.39 34.50 62.59
C ALA A 29 -13.99 35.40 63.68
N ALA A 30 -15.29 35.69 63.63
CA ALA A 30 -15.99 36.48 64.65
C ALA A 30 -15.99 35.76 66.00
N TYR A 31 -16.34 34.48 66.06
CA TYR A 31 -16.32 33.68 67.29
C TYR A 31 -14.93 33.62 67.94
N VAL A 32 -13.90 33.51 67.11
CA VAL A 32 -12.46 33.45 67.46
C VAL A 32 -11.93 34.80 67.97
N VAL A 33 -12.40 35.93 67.41
CA VAL A 33 -12.08 37.30 67.88
C VAL A 33 -12.84 37.66 69.16
N THR A 34 -14.08 37.20 69.31
CA THR A 34 -14.93 37.53 70.45
C THR A 34 -14.65 36.66 71.69
N PHE A 35 -14.18 35.42 71.51
CA PHE A 35 -14.04 34.45 72.62
C PHE A 35 -12.65 33.81 72.79
N GLY A 36 -11.63 34.17 71.99
CA GLY A 36 -10.30 33.55 72.07
C GLY A 36 -9.18 34.43 72.67
N GLY A 37 -8.61 34.05 73.81
CA GLY A 37 -7.25 34.47 74.22
C GLY A 37 -6.17 33.84 73.32
N PRO A 38 -4.88 34.27 73.34
CA PRO A 38 -3.89 34.38 72.23
C PRO A 38 -3.69 33.27 71.17
N TYR A 39 -4.37 32.12 71.27
CA TYR A 39 -4.44 31.02 70.30
C TYR A 39 -5.26 31.25 68.99
N PRO A 40 -6.24 32.17 68.88
CA PRO A 40 -7.09 32.30 67.70
C PRO A 40 -6.39 32.84 66.45
N ARG A 41 -5.32 33.62 66.61
CA ARG A 41 -4.53 34.16 65.47
C ARG A 41 -3.83 33.06 64.67
N LEU A 42 -3.53 31.94 65.32
CA LEU A 42 -2.86 30.79 64.72
C LEU A 42 -3.82 29.92 63.90
N VAL A 43 -5.07 29.81 64.38
CA VAL A 43 -6.17 29.15 63.68
C VAL A 43 -6.52 29.91 62.39
N LEU A 44 -6.52 31.24 62.43
CA LEU A 44 -6.75 32.08 61.25
C LEU A 44 -5.65 31.90 60.19
N GLY A 45 -4.40 31.74 60.61
CA GLY A 45 -3.26 31.47 59.71
C GLY A 45 -3.28 30.09 59.05
N LEU A 46 -4.05 29.13 59.58
CA LEU A 46 -4.15 27.77 59.05
C LEU A 46 -5.40 27.57 58.17
N ILE A 47 -6.51 28.22 58.51
CA ILE A 47 -7.78 28.08 57.78
C ILE A 47 -7.70 28.78 56.42
N LEU A 48 -7.08 29.97 56.37
CA LEU A 48 -7.06 30.80 55.16
C LEU A 48 -6.30 30.13 53.99
N PRO A 49 -5.10 29.56 54.15
CA PRO A 49 -4.38 28.91 53.06
C PRO A 49 -5.04 27.61 52.61
N THR A 50 -5.62 26.85 53.55
CA THR A 50 -6.35 25.61 53.26
C THR A 50 -7.58 25.89 52.40
N ALA A 51 -8.33 26.96 52.72
CA ALA A 51 -9.45 27.41 51.91
C ALA A 51 -9.02 27.91 50.52
N VAL A 52 -7.88 28.59 50.40
CA VAL A 52 -7.29 29.02 49.13
C VAL A 52 -6.87 27.82 48.27
N GLY A 53 -6.25 26.79 48.85
CA GLY A 53 -5.88 25.55 48.16
C GLY A 53 -7.09 24.77 47.61
N LEU A 54 -8.15 24.67 48.41
CA LEU A 54 -9.45 24.12 47.96
C LEU A 54 -10.07 24.95 46.82
N GLY A 55 -9.87 26.27 46.81
CA GLY A 55 -10.28 27.16 45.73
C GLY A 55 -9.56 26.89 44.40
N PHE A 56 -8.24 26.68 44.43
CA PHE A 56 -7.45 26.34 43.23
C PHE A 56 -7.83 24.98 42.64
N VAL A 57 -8.06 23.97 43.48
CA VAL A 57 -8.57 22.66 43.05
C VAL A 57 -9.92 22.81 42.35
N ARG A 58 -10.83 23.62 42.92
CA ARG A 58 -12.15 23.89 42.35
C ARG A 58 -12.08 24.68 41.03
N TYR A 59 -11.12 25.60 40.89
CA TYR A 59 -10.87 26.36 39.65
C TYR A 59 -10.33 25.48 38.51
N GLY A 60 -9.40 24.57 38.81
CA GLY A 60 -8.91 23.59 37.82
C GLY A 60 -10.02 22.67 37.29
N LEU A 61 -10.87 22.17 38.20
CA LEU A 61 -12.04 21.38 37.83
C LEU A 61 -13.03 22.17 36.95
N TRP A 62 -13.21 23.46 37.20
CA TRP A 62 -14.10 24.33 36.41
C TRP A 62 -13.59 24.61 34.99
N ILE A 63 -12.27 24.81 34.81
CA ILE A 63 -11.65 24.94 33.48
C ILE A 63 -11.83 23.66 32.65
N ARG A 64 -11.63 22.49 33.27
CA ARG A 64 -11.86 21.18 32.64
C ARG A 64 -13.29 21.08 32.12
N ASP A 65 -14.28 21.46 32.94
CA ASP A 65 -15.69 21.37 32.58
C ASP A 65 -16.07 22.35 31.44
N ARG A 66 -15.37 23.49 31.30
CA ARG A 66 -15.61 24.45 30.20
C ARG A 66 -14.93 24.07 28.89
N ALA A 67 -13.73 23.52 28.92
CA ALA A 67 -13.05 23.01 27.72
C ALA A 67 -13.79 21.82 27.09
N VAL A 68 -14.57 21.08 27.89
CA VAL A 68 -15.45 19.99 27.46
C VAL A 68 -16.84 20.51 27.01
N GLY A 69 -17.21 21.76 27.33
CA GLY A 69 -18.56 22.30 27.17
C GLY A 69 -18.85 23.16 25.93
N ASP A 70 -17.85 23.79 25.30
CA ASP A 70 -18.05 24.63 24.10
C ASP A 70 -17.69 23.85 22.80
N GLY A 71 -18.56 22.91 22.43
CA GLY A 71 -18.55 22.24 21.13
C GLY A 71 -19.30 22.99 20.01
N THR A 72 -19.62 24.27 20.18
CA THR A 72 -20.38 25.03 19.17
C THR A 72 -19.88 26.46 19.00
N GLY A 73 -19.02 26.69 17.99
CA GLY A 73 -18.74 28.01 17.44
C GLY A 73 -17.26 28.29 17.25
N ALA A 74 -16.79 28.16 16.01
CA ALA A 74 -15.42 28.31 15.57
C ALA A 74 -14.69 29.56 16.13
N GLY A 75 -13.45 29.37 16.59
CA GLY A 75 -12.42 30.42 16.59
C GLY A 75 -11.81 30.87 17.93
N ALA A 76 -11.32 29.96 18.77
CA ALA A 76 -10.14 30.17 19.64
C ALA A 76 -9.75 28.84 20.30
N GLY A 77 -8.62 28.26 19.90
CA GLY A 77 -8.17 26.93 20.32
C GLY A 77 -7.80 26.83 21.80
N ALA A 78 -8.64 26.18 22.59
CA ALA A 78 -8.22 25.55 23.84
C ALA A 78 -8.16 24.04 23.60
N ASP A 79 -6.96 23.55 23.31
CA ASP A 79 -6.63 22.13 23.22
C ASP A 79 -7.00 21.41 24.54
N PRO A 80 -7.90 20.42 24.55
CA PRO A 80 -8.36 19.73 25.77
C PRO A 80 -7.20 19.07 26.55
N ASP A 81 -6.09 18.75 25.88
CA ASP A 81 -4.86 18.29 26.52
C ASP A 81 -4.19 19.37 27.37
N ARG A 82 -4.27 20.65 27.00
CA ARG A 82 -3.77 21.78 27.81
C ARG A 82 -4.65 22.02 29.04
N ALA A 83 -5.97 21.86 28.91
CA ALA A 83 -6.90 22.02 30.03
C ALA A 83 -6.69 20.92 31.10
N THR A 84 -6.40 19.70 30.66
CA THR A 84 -6.17 18.56 31.57
C THR A 84 -4.83 18.68 32.29
N VAL A 85 -3.77 19.14 31.60
CA VAL A 85 -2.47 19.43 32.20
C VAL A 85 -2.56 20.57 33.23
N VAL A 86 -3.29 21.65 32.91
CA VAL A 86 -3.55 22.77 33.84
C VAL A 86 -4.32 22.30 35.08
N THR A 87 -5.24 21.36 34.93
CA THR A 87 -6.01 20.77 36.05
C THR A 87 -5.12 19.92 36.96
N LEU A 88 -4.25 19.08 36.38
CA LEU A 88 -3.32 18.24 37.14
C LEU A 88 -2.29 19.08 37.93
N CYS A 89 -1.74 20.14 37.31
CA CYS A 89 -0.83 21.07 37.98
C CYS A 89 -1.53 21.86 39.10
N SER A 90 -2.79 22.24 38.91
CA SER A 90 -3.58 22.96 39.93
C SER A 90 -3.90 22.09 41.14
N CYS A 91 -4.19 20.79 40.94
CA CYS A 91 -4.40 19.84 42.03
C CYS A 91 -3.10 19.51 42.77
N ALA A 92 -1.99 19.30 42.06
CA ALA A 92 -0.68 19.07 42.67
C ALA A 92 -0.23 20.26 43.55
N CYS A 93 -0.49 21.49 43.10
CA CYS A 93 -0.21 22.71 43.85
C CYS A 93 -1.10 22.84 45.11
N GLY A 94 -2.39 22.48 45.02
CA GLY A 94 -3.32 22.47 46.17
C GLY A 94 -2.94 21.46 47.26
N VAL A 95 -2.43 20.28 46.86
CA VAL A 95 -1.96 19.25 47.80
C VAL A 95 -0.65 19.68 48.50
N LEU A 96 0.29 20.27 47.75
CA LEU A 96 1.54 20.79 48.30
C LEU A 96 1.30 21.90 49.33
N LEU A 97 0.39 22.83 49.04
CA LEU A 97 0.04 23.94 49.92
C LEU A 97 -0.56 23.46 51.26
N THR A 98 -1.41 22.43 51.21
CA THR A 98 -2.04 21.83 52.39
C THR A 98 -1.01 21.11 53.26
N LEU A 99 -0.01 20.47 52.66
CA LEU A 99 1.09 19.79 53.36
C LEU A 99 2.08 20.75 54.01
N VAL A 100 2.33 21.92 53.41
CA VAL A 100 3.12 23.01 54.03
C VAL A 100 2.40 23.59 55.26
N CYS A 101 1.07 23.67 55.23
CA CYS A 101 0.27 24.08 56.39
C CYS A 101 0.30 23.04 57.52
N LEU A 102 0.23 21.75 57.20
CA LEU A 102 0.39 20.66 58.18
C LEU A 102 1.82 20.58 58.77
N GLY A 103 2.85 20.85 57.96
CA GLY A 103 4.24 20.97 58.43
C GLY A 103 4.46 22.18 59.35
N SER A 104 3.75 23.28 59.11
CA SER A 104 3.74 24.46 59.99
C SER A 104 3.07 24.18 61.35
N LEU A 105 2.10 23.26 61.39
CA LEU A 105 1.49 22.75 62.63
C LEU A 105 2.48 21.88 63.45
N ALA A 106 3.35 21.13 62.76
CA ALA A 106 4.41 20.33 63.38
C ALA A 106 5.56 21.18 63.93
N LEU A 107 5.87 22.33 63.31
CA LEU A 107 6.85 23.32 63.84
C LEU A 107 6.36 24.04 65.11
N LEU A 108 5.05 23.99 65.39
CA LEU A 108 4.45 24.43 66.65
C LEU A 108 4.46 23.36 67.75
N SER A 109 4.80 22.12 67.41
CA SER A 109 4.96 21.04 68.39
C SER A 109 6.02 21.27 69.46
N PRO A 110 7.09 22.09 69.32
CA PRO A 110 8.09 22.27 70.39
C PRO A 110 7.57 22.92 71.68
N ARG A 111 6.31 23.37 71.73
CA ARG A 111 5.62 23.71 73.00
C ARG A 111 5.01 22.50 73.72
N ILE A 112 5.07 21.32 73.10
CA ILE A 112 4.55 20.02 73.55
C ILE A 112 5.73 19.03 73.40
N GLY A 113 6.45 18.75 74.49
CA GLY A 113 7.80 18.20 74.47
C GLY A 113 8.11 16.99 73.56
N GLY A 114 9.17 17.15 72.76
CA GLY A 114 10.30 16.23 72.56
C GLY A 114 10.10 14.83 71.93
N SER A 115 10.47 14.67 70.65
CA SER A 115 11.63 13.86 70.21
C SER A 115 11.72 13.80 68.67
N SER A 116 12.95 13.67 68.18
CA SER A 116 13.42 13.84 66.80
C SER A 116 13.09 12.71 65.81
N ASP A 117 12.11 11.85 66.09
CA ASP A 117 11.79 10.69 65.24
C ASP A 117 10.68 10.95 64.20
N LEU A 118 10.05 12.12 64.23
CA LEU A 118 8.91 12.44 63.35
C LEU A 118 9.29 13.04 61.99
N ALA A 119 10.54 13.46 61.79
CA ALA A 119 11.00 14.01 60.50
C ALA A 119 11.04 12.94 59.40
N LYS A 120 11.42 11.70 59.73
CA LYS A 120 11.53 10.60 58.77
C LYS A 120 10.18 10.13 58.21
N PRO A 121 9.13 9.86 58.99
CA PRO A 121 7.83 9.46 58.44
C PRO A 121 7.17 10.58 57.62
N VAL A 122 7.41 11.85 57.96
CA VAL A 122 6.93 13.01 57.18
C VAL A 122 7.67 13.14 55.85
N LEU A 123 9.00 13.06 55.85
CA LEU A 123 9.79 13.11 54.62
C LEU A 123 9.52 11.91 53.71
N ASN A 124 9.31 10.72 54.29
CA ASN A 124 8.92 9.51 53.55
C ASN A 124 7.51 9.62 52.97
N SER A 125 6.55 10.21 53.70
CA SER A 125 5.20 10.39 53.17
C SER A 125 5.14 11.44 52.06
N LEU A 126 5.97 12.50 52.17
CA LEU A 126 6.15 13.51 51.13
C LEU A 126 6.83 12.93 49.88
N SER A 127 7.90 12.15 50.05
CA SER A 127 8.60 11.52 48.92
C SER A 127 7.73 10.46 48.25
N THR A 128 6.96 9.68 49.01
CA THR A 128 6.04 8.68 48.46
C THR A 128 4.86 9.35 47.73
N GLY A 129 4.31 10.44 48.28
CA GLY A 129 3.24 11.20 47.64
C GLY A 129 3.67 11.91 46.34
N LEU A 130 4.86 12.52 46.34
CA LEU A 130 5.45 13.12 45.13
C LEU A 130 5.80 12.05 44.10
N GLY A 131 6.35 10.92 44.54
CA GLY A 131 6.64 9.77 43.69
C GLY A 131 5.39 9.21 43.03
N LEU A 132 4.32 8.96 43.80
CA LEU A 132 3.07 8.43 43.28
C LEU A 132 2.36 9.43 42.34
N GLY A 133 2.38 10.72 42.69
CA GLY A 133 1.84 11.78 41.83
C GLY A 133 2.60 11.91 40.51
N ALA A 134 3.92 11.77 40.53
CA ALA A 134 4.75 11.76 39.34
C ALA A 134 4.51 10.50 38.49
N ILE A 135 4.36 9.32 39.10
CA ILE A 135 4.07 8.06 38.39
C ILE A 135 2.68 8.11 37.73
N ILE A 136 1.65 8.58 38.45
CA ILE A 136 0.29 8.70 37.89
C ILE A 136 0.25 9.77 36.80
N GLY A 137 0.94 10.90 37.00
CA GLY A 137 1.09 11.93 35.98
C GLY A 137 1.80 11.42 34.73
N HIS A 138 2.90 10.67 34.90
CA HIS A 138 3.64 10.05 33.80
C HIS A 138 2.77 9.02 33.05
N ALA A 139 2.18 8.07 33.76
CA ALA A 139 1.32 7.05 33.18
C ALA A 139 0.15 7.67 32.40
N PHE A 140 -0.43 8.76 32.89
CA PHE A 140 -1.51 9.47 32.20
C PHE A 140 -1.03 10.20 30.94
N VAL A 141 0.13 10.87 30.99
CA VAL A 141 0.75 11.52 29.83
C VAL A 141 1.08 10.48 28.76
N GLU A 142 1.61 9.33 29.18
CA GLU A 142 1.99 8.23 28.30
C GLU A 142 0.76 7.57 27.65
N LEU A 143 -0.29 7.32 28.43
CA LEU A 143 -1.56 6.82 27.90
C LEU A 143 -2.21 7.80 26.91
N SER A 144 -2.13 9.11 27.20
CA SER A 144 -2.65 10.16 26.32
C SER A 144 -1.84 10.25 25.03
N ARG A 145 -0.51 10.09 25.12
CA ARG A 145 0.37 10.05 23.95
C ARG A 145 0.03 8.87 23.04
N HIS A 146 -0.12 7.66 23.60
CA HIS A 146 -0.50 6.47 22.83
C HIS A 146 -1.87 6.62 22.16
N ARG A 147 -2.86 7.21 22.84
CA ARG A 147 -4.17 7.50 22.23
C ARG A 147 -4.07 8.44 21.04
N ARG A 148 -3.31 9.54 21.16
CA ARG A 148 -3.13 10.49 20.04
C ARG A 148 -2.39 9.86 18.87
N GLU A 149 -1.42 9.00 19.15
CA GLU A 149 -0.68 8.29 18.13
C GLU A 149 -1.59 7.30 17.40
N ASN A 150 -2.41 6.53 18.12
CA ASN A 150 -3.43 5.68 17.51
C ASN A 150 -4.46 6.48 16.71
N ASP A 151 -4.97 7.59 17.23
CA ASP A 151 -5.92 8.45 16.49
C ASP A 151 -5.31 9.01 15.20
N ARG A 152 -4.01 9.33 15.20
CA ARG A 152 -3.31 9.77 13.99
C ARG A 152 -3.15 8.64 12.98
N LEU A 153 -2.81 7.44 13.45
CA LEU A 153 -2.68 6.26 12.59
C LEU A 153 -4.03 5.89 11.97
N LEU A 154 -5.11 5.89 12.74
CA LEU A 154 -6.48 5.63 12.26
C LEU A 154 -6.89 6.66 11.22
N ARG A 155 -6.68 7.96 11.46
CA ARG A 155 -6.96 8.99 10.44
C ARG A 155 -6.14 8.84 9.17
N ALA A 156 -4.90 8.35 9.26
CA ALA A 156 -4.09 8.07 8.08
C ALA A 156 -4.65 6.89 7.27
N VAL A 157 -5.17 5.87 7.95
CA VAL A 157 -5.88 4.73 7.35
C VAL A 157 -7.20 5.19 6.72
N ASP A 158 -7.96 6.08 7.37
CA ASP A 158 -9.20 6.65 6.85
C ASP A 158 -8.99 7.58 5.65
N ALA A 159 -7.87 8.28 5.60
CA ALA A 159 -7.49 9.12 4.46
C ALA A 159 -7.01 8.31 3.24
N SER A 160 -6.84 6.99 3.37
CA SER A 160 -6.45 6.12 2.25
C SER A 160 -7.57 6.03 1.22
N MET A 161 -7.20 6.12 -0.06
CA MET A 161 -8.11 5.88 -1.18
C MET A 161 -8.44 4.39 -1.35
N ASP A 162 -7.53 3.51 -0.94
CA ASP A 162 -7.76 2.07 -0.94
C ASP A 162 -8.58 1.67 0.29
N GLY A 163 -9.47 0.70 0.10
CA GLY A 163 -10.21 0.11 1.20
C GLY A 163 -9.28 -0.70 2.09
N ILE A 164 -9.22 -0.37 3.37
CA ILE A 164 -8.40 -1.06 4.36
C ILE A 164 -9.32 -1.63 5.44
N ALA A 165 -9.11 -2.89 5.77
CA ALA A 165 -9.76 -3.55 6.89
C ALA A 165 -8.75 -4.35 7.72
N VAL A 166 -8.82 -4.22 9.04
CA VAL A 166 -8.08 -5.06 10.00
C VAL A 166 -9.01 -6.16 10.47
N VAL A 167 -8.55 -7.40 10.36
CA VAL A 167 -9.30 -8.60 10.71
C VAL A 167 -8.62 -9.30 11.88
N VAL A 168 -9.37 -9.61 12.93
CA VAL A 168 -8.92 -10.34 14.11
C VAL A 168 -9.88 -11.50 14.33
N ASP A 169 -9.36 -12.71 14.54
CA ASP A 169 -10.15 -13.94 14.70
C ASP A 169 -11.16 -14.24 13.57
N GLY A 170 -10.96 -13.65 12.39
CA GLY A 170 -11.82 -13.83 11.22
C GLY A 170 -12.94 -12.79 11.08
N ASP A 171 -13.04 -11.85 12.01
CA ASP A 171 -14.01 -10.76 11.98
C ASP A 171 -13.33 -9.41 11.72
N HIS A 172 -14.04 -8.49 11.07
CA HIS A 172 -13.56 -7.12 10.92
C HIS A 172 -13.45 -6.45 12.30
N HIS A 173 -12.25 -6.06 12.68
CA HIS A 173 -12.00 -5.30 13.90
C HIS A 173 -11.95 -3.79 13.63
N HIS A 174 -11.48 -3.39 12.45
CA HIS A 174 -11.49 -1.99 12.01
C HIS A 174 -11.65 -1.93 10.50
N VAL A 175 -12.44 -0.99 9.99
CA VAL A 175 -12.71 -0.82 8.56
C VAL A 175 -12.73 0.67 8.24
N ASN A 176 -11.95 1.10 7.23
CA ASN A 176 -11.98 2.49 6.81
C ASN A 176 -13.17 2.80 5.88
N ASP A 177 -13.49 4.08 5.73
CA ASP A 177 -14.61 4.55 4.90
C ASP A 177 -14.48 4.12 3.44
N ALA A 178 -13.25 4.06 2.90
CA ALA A 178 -13.01 3.60 1.55
C ALA A 178 -13.43 2.13 1.37
N TYR A 179 -13.13 1.24 2.34
CA TYR A 179 -13.52 -0.16 2.29
C TYR A 179 -15.04 -0.33 2.38
N ALA A 180 -15.70 0.41 3.28
CA ALA A 180 -17.15 0.44 3.37
C ALA A 180 -17.80 0.90 2.06
N SER A 181 -17.23 1.93 1.43
CA SER A 181 -17.69 2.51 0.17
C SER A 181 -17.66 1.51 -0.99
N LEU A 182 -16.69 0.57 -1.03
CA LEU A 182 -16.66 -0.50 -2.04
C LEU A 182 -17.97 -1.31 -2.06
N TYR A 183 -18.52 -1.56 -0.87
CA TYR A 183 -19.76 -2.31 -0.68
C TYR A 183 -21.01 -1.41 -0.70
N GLY A 184 -20.88 -0.12 -0.99
CA GLY A 184 -21.99 0.84 -0.98
C GLY A 184 -22.50 1.19 0.42
N LEU A 185 -21.65 1.04 1.45
CA LEU A 185 -21.95 1.40 2.83
C LEU A 185 -21.38 2.79 3.13
N ARG A 186 -21.98 3.48 4.12
CA ARG A 186 -21.61 4.87 4.47
C ARG A 186 -20.43 4.96 5.44
N ASP A 187 -20.29 3.97 6.31
CA ASP A 187 -19.31 3.92 7.38
C ASP A 187 -18.78 2.48 7.57
N GLY A 188 -17.57 2.39 8.13
CA GLY A 188 -16.92 1.12 8.47
C GLY A 188 -17.66 0.33 9.55
N ASP A 189 -18.30 1.02 10.50
CA ASP A 189 -19.03 0.46 11.64
C ASP A 189 -20.06 -0.61 11.23
N ALA A 190 -20.66 -0.49 10.05
CA ALA A 190 -21.63 -1.46 9.53
C ALA A 190 -21.02 -2.86 9.26
N LEU A 191 -19.71 -2.94 9.08
CA LEU A 191 -18.95 -4.16 8.80
C LEU A 191 -18.17 -4.67 10.01
N GLU A 192 -17.89 -3.82 10.99
CA GLU A 192 -17.18 -4.20 12.21
C GLU A 192 -17.94 -5.29 13.00
N GLY A 193 -17.18 -6.23 13.56
CA GLY A 193 -17.68 -7.41 14.26
C GLY A 193 -18.33 -8.47 13.36
N ARG A 194 -18.33 -8.28 12.04
CA ARG A 194 -18.83 -9.29 11.09
C ARG A 194 -17.68 -10.06 10.44
N PRO A 195 -17.92 -11.32 10.00
CA PRO A 195 -16.91 -12.08 9.29
C PRO A 195 -16.48 -11.38 8.00
N TRP A 196 -15.17 -11.26 7.79
CA TRP A 196 -14.68 -10.54 6.60
C TRP A 196 -15.02 -11.22 5.27
N THR A 197 -15.34 -12.51 5.31
CA THR A 197 -15.73 -13.31 4.15
C THR A 197 -17.21 -13.16 3.77
N GLU A 198 -18.05 -12.53 4.61
CA GLU A 198 -19.51 -12.42 4.42
C GLU A 198 -19.88 -11.75 3.10
N ARG A 199 -19.14 -10.74 2.66
CA ARG A 199 -19.48 -9.98 1.45
C ARG A 199 -18.75 -10.43 0.19
N TYR A 200 -18.22 -11.65 0.18
CA TYR A 200 -17.66 -12.28 -1.02
C TYR A 200 -18.65 -13.26 -1.65
N THR A 201 -18.53 -13.45 -2.97
CA THR A 201 -19.29 -14.49 -3.68
C THR A 201 -18.92 -15.88 -3.19
N LYS A 202 -19.79 -16.88 -3.42
CA LYS A 202 -19.56 -18.27 -3.02
C LYS A 202 -18.21 -18.82 -3.54
N ASP A 203 -17.89 -18.54 -4.81
CA ASP A 203 -16.63 -18.94 -5.43
C ASP A 203 -15.42 -18.28 -4.75
N SER A 204 -15.50 -16.97 -4.50
CA SER A 204 -14.43 -16.24 -3.82
C SER A 204 -14.24 -16.70 -2.38
N ARG A 205 -15.29 -17.08 -1.65
CA ARG A 205 -15.16 -17.69 -0.32
C ARG A 205 -14.43 -19.03 -0.36
N GLN A 206 -14.75 -19.89 -1.34
CA GLN A 206 -14.05 -21.15 -1.51
C GLN A 206 -12.56 -20.95 -1.83
N ARG A 207 -12.22 -19.95 -2.66
CA ARG A 207 -10.82 -19.56 -2.92
C ARG A 207 -10.14 -18.98 -1.69
N ILE A 208 -10.84 -18.22 -0.84
CA ILE A 208 -10.29 -17.73 0.43
C ILE A 208 -9.85 -18.91 1.29
N ASP A 209 -10.68 -19.94 1.42
CA ASP A 209 -10.35 -21.10 2.26
C ASP A 209 -9.27 -22.00 1.64
N ARG A 210 -9.26 -22.15 0.31
CA ARG A 210 -8.32 -23.03 -0.41
C ARG A 210 -6.95 -22.40 -0.67
N GLU A 211 -6.91 -21.10 -0.94
CA GLU A 211 -5.71 -20.40 -1.43
C GLU A 211 -5.23 -19.32 -0.44
N VAL A 212 -6.13 -18.44 0.00
CA VAL A 212 -5.76 -17.24 0.77
C VAL A 212 -5.31 -17.61 2.19
N ARG A 213 -6.14 -18.36 2.94
CA ARG A 213 -5.82 -18.74 4.32
C ARG A 213 -4.52 -19.53 4.44
N PRO A 214 -4.27 -20.59 3.62
CA PRO A 214 -3.00 -21.31 3.67
C PRO A 214 -1.81 -20.41 3.31
N ALA A 215 -1.94 -19.58 2.26
CA ALA A 215 -0.85 -18.69 1.85
C ALA A 215 -0.50 -17.65 2.92
N VAL A 216 -1.50 -17.08 3.60
CA VAL A 216 -1.25 -16.14 4.71
C VAL A 216 -0.65 -16.87 5.91
N ALA A 217 -1.10 -18.09 6.23
CA ALA A 217 -0.52 -18.87 7.34
C ALA A 217 0.94 -19.28 7.09
N GLU A 218 1.30 -19.63 5.86
CA GLU A 218 2.65 -20.06 5.50
C GLU A 218 3.61 -18.91 5.19
N ARG A 219 3.11 -17.85 4.54
CA ARG A 219 3.94 -16.77 3.94
C ARG A 219 3.66 -15.39 4.51
N ASN A 220 2.72 -15.26 5.46
CA ASN A 220 2.22 -14.00 6.00
C ASN A 220 1.70 -13.02 4.92
N PHE A 221 1.41 -13.51 3.71
CA PHE A 221 1.04 -12.65 2.60
C PHE A 221 0.30 -13.42 1.50
N TRP A 222 -0.75 -12.81 0.98
CA TRP A 222 -1.41 -13.23 -0.26
C TRP A 222 -1.87 -12.01 -1.04
N ARG A 223 -1.79 -12.09 -2.37
CA ARG A 223 -2.37 -11.08 -3.26
C ARG A 223 -3.05 -11.77 -4.42
N GLY A 224 -4.24 -11.31 -4.75
CA GLY A 224 -4.99 -11.82 -5.88
C GLY A 224 -6.34 -11.14 -6.04
N ARG A 225 -7.14 -11.68 -6.96
CA ARG A 225 -8.45 -11.13 -7.27
C ARG A 225 -9.56 -11.96 -6.65
N LEU A 226 -10.50 -11.27 -6.03
CA LEU A 226 -11.71 -11.83 -5.45
C LEU A 226 -12.92 -11.01 -5.92
N THR A 227 -14.12 -11.54 -5.74
CA THR A 227 -15.37 -10.88 -6.14
C THR A 227 -16.20 -10.54 -4.91
N GLY A 228 -16.40 -9.24 -4.70
CA GLY A 228 -17.28 -8.71 -3.67
C GLY A 228 -18.75 -8.73 -4.10
N THR A 229 -19.64 -8.68 -3.13
CA THR A 229 -21.10 -8.62 -3.29
C THR A 229 -21.65 -7.48 -2.43
N ARG A 230 -22.34 -6.55 -3.07
CA ARG A 230 -23.00 -5.40 -2.44
C ARG A 230 -24.34 -5.83 -1.80
N PRO A 231 -24.91 -5.04 -0.86
CA PRO A 231 -26.21 -5.32 -0.25
C PRO A 231 -27.37 -5.52 -1.23
N ASP A 232 -27.32 -4.84 -2.38
CA ASP A 232 -28.31 -4.95 -3.46
C ASP A 232 -28.17 -6.23 -4.31
N GLY A 233 -27.17 -7.07 -3.99
CA GLY A 233 -26.87 -8.30 -4.70
C GLY A 233 -25.95 -8.13 -5.92
N THR A 234 -25.60 -6.89 -6.30
CA THR A 234 -24.63 -6.65 -7.38
C THR A 234 -23.25 -7.11 -6.96
N THR A 235 -22.47 -7.62 -7.92
CA THR A 235 -21.10 -8.08 -7.67
C THR A 235 -20.09 -7.17 -8.34
N PHE A 236 -18.90 -7.07 -7.76
CA PHE A 236 -17.80 -6.31 -8.35
C PHE A 236 -16.47 -7.04 -8.14
N PRO A 237 -15.57 -7.02 -9.14
CA PRO A 237 -14.21 -7.53 -8.99
C PRO A 237 -13.38 -6.57 -8.12
N GLN A 238 -12.62 -7.13 -7.19
CA GLN A 238 -11.68 -6.39 -6.37
C GLN A 238 -10.31 -7.06 -6.34
N ASP A 239 -9.27 -6.26 -6.48
CA ASP A 239 -7.90 -6.71 -6.21
C ASP A 239 -7.69 -6.61 -4.70
N VAL A 240 -7.31 -7.73 -4.08
CA VAL A 240 -7.22 -7.89 -2.63
C VAL A 240 -5.81 -8.33 -2.27
N THR A 241 -5.23 -7.65 -1.28
CA THR A 241 -3.99 -8.03 -0.61
C THR A 241 -4.32 -8.36 0.83
N VAL A 242 -3.88 -9.52 1.31
CA VAL A 242 -4.05 -9.96 2.70
C VAL A 242 -2.66 -10.17 3.30
N SER A 243 -2.33 -9.38 4.31
CA SER A 243 -1.06 -9.46 5.03
C SER A 243 -1.31 -9.96 6.44
N GLY A 244 -0.59 -11.00 6.86
CA GLY A 244 -0.69 -11.55 8.21
C GLY A 244 -0.13 -10.59 9.27
N LEU A 245 -0.77 -10.57 10.44
CA LEU A 245 -0.32 -9.89 11.66
C LEU A 245 -0.25 -10.93 12.80
N GLU A 246 0.44 -10.62 13.90
CA GLU A 246 0.58 -11.52 15.06
C GLU A 246 -0.76 -12.09 15.55
N ASN A 247 -1.82 -11.27 15.56
CA ASN A 247 -3.17 -11.65 16.03
C ASN A 247 -4.25 -11.44 14.95
N GLY A 248 -3.92 -11.48 13.66
CA GLY A 248 -4.91 -11.17 12.63
C GLY A 248 -4.37 -10.99 11.23
N SER A 249 -5.03 -10.15 10.43
CA SER A 249 -4.59 -9.79 9.09
C SER A 249 -5.04 -8.38 8.71
N VAL A 250 -4.27 -7.70 7.88
CA VAL A 250 -4.69 -6.48 7.19
C VAL A 250 -5.11 -6.84 5.77
N ILE A 251 -6.28 -6.39 5.39
CA ILE A 251 -6.85 -6.55 4.06
C ILE A 251 -6.83 -5.18 3.39
N VAL A 252 -6.20 -5.09 2.23
CA VAL A 252 -6.27 -3.94 1.34
C VAL A 252 -7.04 -4.36 0.10
N ALA A 253 -8.11 -3.66 -0.22
CA ALA A 253 -9.02 -3.96 -1.32
C ALA A 253 -9.23 -2.73 -2.21
N ARG A 254 -9.25 -2.96 -3.53
CA ARG A 254 -9.53 -1.94 -4.54
C ARG A 254 -10.54 -2.47 -5.55
N ASP A 255 -11.64 -1.74 -5.75
CA ASP A 255 -12.59 -2.01 -6.84
C ASP A 255 -11.90 -1.72 -8.18
N VAL A 256 -11.88 -2.72 -9.06
CA VAL A 256 -11.26 -2.63 -10.39
C VAL A 256 -12.30 -2.65 -11.51
N THR A 257 -13.58 -2.40 -11.21
CA THR A 257 -14.69 -2.44 -12.19
C THR A 257 -14.45 -1.46 -13.33
N GLU A 258 -14.22 -0.18 -13.06
CA GLU A 258 -14.05 0.83 -14.13
C GLU A 258 -12.82 0.57 -15.01
N GLN A 259 -11.72 0.15 -14.37
CA GLN A 259 -10.51 -0.22 -15.09
C GLN A 259 -10.78 -1.41 -16.01
N ARG A 260 -11.47 -2.45 -15.52
CA ARG A 260 -11.85 -3.62 -16.32
C ARG A 260 -12.79 -3.28 -17.45
N ASP A 261 -13.82 -2.47 -17.19
CA ASP A 261 -14.76 -2.04 -18.21
C ASP A 261 -14.03 -1.28 -19.32
N ARG A 262 -13.08 -0.42 -18.96
CA ARG A 262 -12.24 0.30 -19.91
C ARG A 262 -11.35 -0.65 -20.72
N GLU A 263 -10.65 -1.56 -20.05
CA GLU A 263 -9.80 -2.58 -20.70
C GLU A 263 -10.63 -3.45 -21.66
N GLN A 264 -11.77 -3.97 -21.22
CA GLN A 264 -12.67 -4.78 -22.04
C GLN A 264 -13.22 -4.01 -23.24
N ARG A 265 -13.62 -2.73 -23.06
CA ARG A 265 -14.08 -1.89 -24.17
C ARG A 265 -12.99 -1.69 -25.21
N ILE A 266 -11.75 -1.43 -24.79
CA ILE A 266 -10.61 -1.31 -25.68
C ILE A 266 -10.35 -2.63 -26.41
N GLN A 267 -10.39 -3.77 -25.71
CA GLN A 267 -10.23 -5.09 -26.32
C GLN A 267 -11.30 -5.40 -27.38
N VAL A 268 -12.57 -5.11 -27.08
CA VAL A 268 -13.68 -5.29 -28.03
C VAL A 268 -13.50 -4.38 -29.24
N LEU A 269 -13.16 -3.11 -29.02
CA LEU A 269 -12.91 -2.15 -30.11
C LEU A 269 -11.76 -2.62 -31.00
N ASN A 270 -10.63 -3.00 -30.42
CA ASN A 270 -9.47 -3.48 -31.17
C ASN A 270 -9.79 -4.79 -31.92
N ARG A 271 -10.61 -5.69 -31.35
CA ARG A 271 -11.09 -6.89 -32.05
C ARG A 271 -11.96 -6.54 -33.26
N VAL A 272 -12.94 -5.64 -33.09
CA VAL A 272 -13.85 -5.23 -34.17
C VAL A 272 -13.07 -4.50 -35.28
N LEU A 273 -12.19 -3.58 -34.91
CA LEU A 273 -11.33 -2.86 -35.85
C LEU A 273 -10.52 -3.84 -36.71
N ARG A 274 -9.83 -4.78 -36.07
CA ARG A 274 -9.02 -5.80 -36.78
C ARG A 274 -9.85 -6.70 -37.69
N HIS A 275 -11.05 -7.08 -37.27
CA HIS A 275 -11.94 -7.88 -38.13
C HIS A 275 -12.36 -7.08 -39.38
N ASN A 276 -12.72 -5.80 -39.21
CA ASN A 276 -13.11 -4.95 -40.31
C ASN A 276 -11.94 -4.66 -41.26
N LEU A 277 -10.74 -4.41 -40.72
CA LEU A 277 -9.52 -4.26 -41.51
C LEU A 277 -9.23 -5.52 -42.33
N ARG A 278 -9.28 -6.72 -41.72
CA ARG A 278 -9.11 -7.99 -42.47
C ARG A 278 -10.10 -8.15 -43.61
N ASN A 279 -11.37 -7.82 -43.38
CA ASN A 279 -12.40 -7.93 -44.41
C ASN A 279 -12.12 -6.95 -45.54
N ALA A 280 -11.82 -5.69 -45.22
CA ALA A 280 -11.48 -4.67 -46.21
C ALA A 280 -10.25 -5.08 -47.03
N PHE A 281 -9.18 -5.54 -46.38
CA PHE A 281 -7.98 -6.02 -47.05
C PHE A 281 -8.23 -7.27 -47.91
N THR A 282 -9.10 -8.18 -47.48
CA THR A 282 -9.48 -9.34 -48.30
C THR A 282 -10.16 -8.92 -49.59
N VAL A 283 -11.05 -7.92 -49.53
CA VAL A 283 -11.70 -7.35 -50.72
C VAL A 283 -10.70 -6.63 -51.62
N ILE A 284 -9.83 -5.78 -51.06
CA ILE A 284 -8.80 -5.07 -51.83
C ILE A 284 -7.87 -6.07 -52.52
N ARG A 285 -7.40 -7.10 -51.82
CA ARG A 285 -6.56 -8.16 -52.37
C ARG A 285 -7.27 -8.92 -53.50
N GLY A 286 -8.56 -9.19 -53.35
CA GLY A 286 -9.38 -9.81 -54.41
C GLY A 286 -9.42 -8.96 -55.68
N HIS A 287 -9.67 -7.65 -55.55
CA HIS A 287 -9.66 -6.74 -56.70
C HIS A 287 -8.26 -6.59 -57.31
N ALA A 288 -7.21 -6.51 -56.49
CA ALA A 288 -5.84 -6.42 -56.96
C ALA A 288 -5.46 -7.67 -57.79
N ASN A 289 -5.83 -8.87 -57.35
CA ASN A 289 -5.64 -10.11 -58.11
C ASN A 289 -6.32 -10.06 -59.48
N LEU A 290 -7.60 -9.64 -59.54
CA LEU A 290 -8.34 -9.54 -60.81
C LEU A 290 -7.71 -8.55 -61.80
N ILE A 291 -7.03 -7.51 -61.30
CA ILE A 291 -6.28 -6.55 -62.13
C ILE A 291 -4.98 -7.21 -62.63
N GLY A 292 -4.26 -7.92 -61.76
CA GLY A 292 -3.00 -8.58 -62.11
C GLY A 292 -3.16 -9.70 -63.13
N GLU A 293 -4.24 -10.48 -63.03
CA GLU A 293 -4.57 -11.55 -63.98
C GLU A 293 -4.76 -11.06 -65.42
N ARG A 294 -5.12 -9.78 -65.60
CA ARG A 294 -5.38 -9.18 -66.93
C ARG A 294 -4.15 -8.58 -67.58
N ASP A 295 -3.18 -8.15 -66.79
CA ASP A 295 -2.00 -7.45 -67.28
C ASP A 295 -0.77 -7.76 -66.39
N PRO A 296 0.20 -8.55 -66.89
CA PRO A 296 1.42 -8.88 -66.17
C PRO A 296 2.28 -7.67 -65.77
N GLU A 297 2.17 -6.55 -66.49
CA GLU A 297 2.90 -5.33 -66.14
C GLU A 297 2.25 -4.60 -64.96
N LEU A 298 0.91 -4.52 -64.93
CA LEU A 298 0.17 -4.02 -63.77
C LEU A 298 0.34 -4.93 -62.55
N GLU A 299 0.41 -6.25 -62.76
CA GLU A 299 0.67 -7.22 -61.71
C GLU A 299 1.98 -6.88 -60.97
N ARG A 300 3.08 -6.73 -61.73
CA ARG A 300 4.39 -6.44 -61.17
C ARG A 300 4.47 -5.05 -60.54
N ARG A 301 3.93 -4.03 -61.22
CA ARG A 301 4.14 -2.62 -60.85
C ARG A 301 3.19 -2.11 -59.76
N HIS A 302 2.01 -2.70 -59.63
CA HIS A 302 0.97 -2.21 -58.72
C HIS A 302 0.38 -3.29 -57.81
N VAL A 303 0.01 -4.45 -58.35
CA VAL A 303 -0.66 -5.50 -57.57
C VAL A 303 0.25 -6.08 -56.51
N ARG A 304 1.47 -6.50 -56.89
CA ARG A 304 2.45 -7.05 -55.93
C ARG A 304 2.79 -6.06 -54.80
N PRO A 305 3.09 -4.77 -55.07
CA PRO A 305 3.26 -3.79 -53.99
C PRO A 305 2.03 -3.62 -53.08
N ILE A 306 0.81 -3.56 -53.64
CA ILE A 306 -0.43 -3.45 -52.85
C ILE A 306 -0.60 -4.68 -51.94
N GLN A 307 -0.29 -5.86 -52.46
CA GLN A 307 -0.38 -7.10 -51.69
C GLN A 307 0.65 -7.15 -50.56
N ALA A 308 1.90 -6.77 -50.84
CA ALA A 308 2.94 -6.67 -49.83
C ALA A 308 2.54 -5.70 -48.70
N GLU A 309 1.97 -4.54 -49.04
CA GLU A 309 1.48 -3.56 -48.05
C GLU A 309 0.31 -4.12 -47.21
N ILE A 310 -0.63 -4.84 -47.84
CA ILE A 310 -1.73 -5.51 -47.14
C ILE A 310 -1.19 -6.55 -46.16
N ASP A 311 -0.22 -7.35 -46.59
CA ASP A 311 0.36 -8.40 -45.76
C ASP A 311 1.13 -7.80 -44.58
N ASP A 312 1.85 -6.69 -44.77
CA ASP A 312 2.54 -5.97 -43.67
C ASP A 312 1.54 -5.38 -42.64
N LEU A 313 0.45 -4.77 -43.11
CA LEU A 313 -0.61 -4.24 -42.23
C LEU A 313 -1.31 -5.35 -41.44
N LEU A 314 -1.55 -6.50 -42.06
CA LEU A 314 -2.12 -7.67 -41.41
C LEU A 314 -1.16 -8.26 -40.37
N ALA A 315 0.13 -8.36 -40.70
CA ALA A 315 1.17 -8.81 -39.77
C ALA A 315 1.27 -7.88 -38.55
N THR A 316 1.26 -6.57 -38.77
CA THR A 316 1.25 -5.54 -37.71
C THR A 316 0.03 -5.70 -36.79
N ALA A 317 -1.16 -5.89 -37.37
CA ALA A 317 -2.40 -6.09 -36.62
C ALA A 317 -2.38 -7.38 -35.78
N ASP A 318 -1.73 -8.44 -36.27
CA ASP A 318 -1.55 -9.70 -35.54
C ASP A 318 -0.51 -9.62 -34.43
N LYS A 319 0.63 -8.96 -34.66
CA LYS A 319 1.63 -8.67 -33.63
C LYS A 319 1.03 -7.87 -32.48
N ALA A 320 0.23 -6.84 -32.78
CA ALA A 320 -0.49 -6.06 -31.76
C ALA A 320 -1.44 -6.93 -30.92
N ARG A 321 -2.11 -7.92 -31.53
CA ARG A 321 -2.99 -8.86 -30.82
C ARG A 321 -2.21 -9.84 -29.95
N SER A 322 -1.06 -10.32 -30.43
CA SER A 322 -0.16 -11.17 -29.66
C SER A 322 0.25 -10.45 -28.37
N ALA A 323 0.68 -9.19 -28.49
CA ALA A 323 1.03 -8.36 -27.35
C ALA A 323 -0.12 -8.18 -26.34
N GLU A 324 -1.33 -7.85 -26.81
CA GLU A 324 -2.54 -7.74 -25.95
C GLU A 324 -2.87 -9.04 -25.19
N ARG A 325 -2.73 -10.20 -25.84
CA ARG A 325 -3.01 -11.49 -25.17
C ARG A 325 -1.97 -11.84 -24.12
N THR A 326 -0.72 -11.48 -24.37
CA THR A 326 0.35 -11.67 -23.40
C THR A 326 0.12 -10.74 -22.21
N LEU A 327 -0.32 -9.49 -22.44
CA LEU A 327 -0.84 -8.55 -21.41
C LEU A 327 -1.90 -9.18 -20.50
N ASP A 328 -2.94 -9.79 -21.07
CA ASP A 328 -4.04 -10.35 -20.28
C ASP A 328 -3.66 -11.57 -19.41
N ARG A 329 -2.66 -12.36 -19.84
CA ARG A 329 -2.20 -13.56 -19.11
C ARG A 329 -1.37 -13.27 -17.86
N HIS A 330 -0.93 -12.03 -17.66
CA HIS A 330 -0.03 -11.67 -16.54
C HIS A 330 -0.62 -11.89 -15.14
N GLY A 331 -1.92 -12.12 -15.02
CA GLY A 331 -2.57 -12.50 -13.75
C GLY A 331 -2.66 -14.00 -13.47
N GLN A 332 -2.28 -14.87 -14.41
CA GLN A 332 -2.46 -16.34 -14.33
C GLN A 332 -1.24 -17.14 -14.86
N ALA A 333 -0.11 -16.47 -15.10
CA ALA A 333 1.06 -17.08 -15.74
C ALA A 333 1.58 -18.29 -14.94
N GLY A 334 1.65 -19.44 -15.62
CA GLY A 334 2.27 -20.64 -15.07
C GLY A 334 3.79 -20.56 -15.17
N THR A 335 4.46 -21.58 -14.64
CA THR A 335 5.88 -21.81 -14.92
C THR A 335 6.05 -22.95 -15.92
N VAL A 336 7.08 -22.86 -16.76
CA VAL A 336 7.45 -23.89 -17.74
C VAL A 336 8.92 -24.26 -17.54
N ALA A 337 9.26 -25.53 -17.77
CA ALA A 337 10.64 -25.98 -17.73
C ALA A 337 11.45 -25.32 -18.86
N VAL A 338 12.67 -24.85 -18.58
CA VAL A 338 13.53 -24.19 -19.57
C VAL A 338 13.75 -25.09 -20.80
N THR A 339 13.96 -26.39 -20.58
CA THR A 339 14.14 -27.37 -21.65
C THR A 339 12.91 -27.45 -22.56
N GLU A 340 11.73 -27.52 -21.97
CA GLU A 340 10.45 -27.58 -22.71
C GLU A 340 10.22 -26.29 -23.49
N ALA A 341 10.50 -25.13 -22.88
CA ALA A 341 10.38 -23.83 -23.54
C ALA A 341 11.26 -23.73 -24.80
N VAL A 342 12.55 -24.04 -24.68
CA VAL A 342 13.49 -23.96 -25.82
C VAL A 342 13.13 -24.97 -26.91
N GLN A 343 12.76 -26.19 -26.54
CA GLN A 343 12.34 -27.22 -27.50
C GLN A 343 11.08 -26.79 -28.26
N THR A 344 10.07 -26.31 -27.55
CA THR A 344 8.81 -25.84 -28.13
C THR A 344 9.05 -24.70 -29.14
N VAL A 345 9.88 -23.72 -28.78
CA VAL A 345 10.23 -22.60 -29.67
C VAL A 345 10.97 -23.11 -30.90
N ALA A 346 11.97 -23.98 -30.72
CA ALA A 346 12.77 -24.50 -31.82
C ALA A 346 11.94 -25.37 -32.79
N GLU A 347 11.04 -26.21 -32.27
CA GLU A 347 10.13 -27.03 -33.08
C GLU A 347 9.14 -26.17 -33.87
N ARG A 348 8.55 -25.16 -33.22
CA ARG A 348 7.66 -24.21 -33.88
C ARG A 348 8.38 -23.45 -34.99
N ALA A 349 9.59 -22.96 -34.74
CA ALA A 349 10.38 -22.24 -35.72
C ALA A 349 10.74 -23.11 -36.94
N ARG A 350 11.16 -24.37 -36.73
CA ARG A 350 11.42 -25.31 -37.83
C ARG A 350 10.17 -25.62 -38.66
N ALA A 351 9.01 -25.70 -38.03
CA ALA A 351 7.75 -25.93 -38.73
C ALA A 351 7.29 -24.70 -39.53
N ALA A 352 7.51 -23.50 -39.01
CA ALA A 352 7.13 -22.25 -39.65
C ALA A 352 8.09 -21.84 -40.78
N HIS A 353 9.39 -22.14 -40.61
CA HIS A 353 10.46 -21.73 -41.51
C HIS A 353 11.32 -22.93 -41.94
N PRO A 354 10.85 -23.77 -42.88
CA PRO A 354 11.54 -25.01 -43.27
C PRO A 354 12.94 -24.80 -43.85
N ASP A 355 13.19 -23.64 -44.45
CA ASP A 355 14.47 -23.28 -45.08
C ASP A 355 15.49 -22.71 -44.08
N ALA A 356 15.06 -22.37 -42.86
CA ALA A 356 15.92 -21.84 -41.81
C ALA A 356 16.61 -22.94 -41.01
N ARG A 357 17.90 -22.75 -40.70
CA ARG A 357 18.66 -23.64 -39.82
C ARG A 357 18.50 -23.21 -38.37
N ILE A 358 17.64 -23.92 -37.63
CA ILE A 358 17.39 -23.67 -36.20
C ILE A 358 18.19 -24.62 -35.30
N VAL A 359 19.17 -24.07 -34.59
CA VAL A 359 20.02 -24.78 -33.62
C VAL A 359 19.60 -24.40 -32.21
N SER A 360 19.46 -25.37 -31.31
CA SER A 360 19.13 -25.13 -29.91
C SER A 360 20.12 -25.82 -28.98
N ARG A 361 20.68 -25.09 -28.01
CA ARG A 361 21.60 -25.60 -26.99
C ARG A 361 21.08 -25.27 -25.59
N ILE A 362 21.15 -26.24 -24.69
CA ILE A 362 20.73 -26.08 -23.30
C ILE A 362 21.91 -26.47 -22.41
N GLU A 363 22.35 -25.52 -21.59
CA GLU A 363 23.49 -25.61 -20.68
C GLU A 363 22.99 -25.39 -19.25
N THR A 364 22.32 -26.40 -18.69
CA THR A 364 21.79 -26.37 -17.32
C THR A 364 22.49 -27.43 -16.45
N PRO A 365 22.69 -27.18 -15.14
CA PRO A 365 23.33 -28.13 -14.23
C PRO A 365 22.57 -29.46 -14.15
N ASP A 366 23.32 -30.56 -14.14
CA ASP A 366 22.75 -31.91 -14.04
C ASP A 366 21.86 -32.06 -12.80
N GLY A 367 20.67 -32.65 -12.99
CA GLY A 367 19.71 -32.88 -11.90
C GLY A 367 18.86 -31.67 -11.50
N THR A 368 19.02 -30.51 -12.15
CA THR A 368 18.12 -29.37 -11.98
C THR A 368 17.23 -29.20 -13.21
N THR A 369 15.95 -28.89 -12.99
CA THR A 369 15.02 -28.50 -14.06
C THR A 369 14.58 -27.07 -13.79
N PRO A 370 15.39 -26.08 -14.20
CA PRO A 370 15.04 -24.70 -13.98
C PRO A 370 13.73 -24.37 -14.67
N THR A 371 12.97 -23.48 -14.06
CA THR A 371 11.66 -23.05 -14.56
C THR A 371 11.62 -21.54 -14.74
N ILE A 372 10.84 -21.11 -15.73
CA ILE A 372 10.65 -19.70 -16.08
C ILE A 372 9.16 -19.40 -16.21
N ASN A 373 8.81 -18.12 -16.23
CA ASN A 373 7.46 -17.69 -16.56
C ASN A 373 7.10 -18.12 -18.00
N ASP A 374 5.91 -18.67 -18.21
CA ASP A 374 5.46 -19.15 -19.52
C ASP A 374 5.44 -18.05 -20.62
N ALA A 375 5.25 -16.78 -20.25
CA ALA A 375 5.30 -15.65 -21.18
C ALA A 375 6.68 -15.47 -21.83
N VAL A 376 7.75 -16.00 -21.23
CA VAL A 376 9.10 -15.98 -21.84
C VAL A 376 9.13 -16.76 -23.16
N VAL A 377 8.29 -17.78 -23.32
CA VAL A 377 8.16 -18.54 -24.58
C VAL A 377 7.72 -17.62 -25.72
N ASP A 378 6.84 -16.66 -25.45
CA ASP A 378 6.40 -15.69 -26.47
C ASP A 378 7.52 -14.75 -26.87
N ALA A 379 8.32 -14.27 -25.91
CA ALA A 379 9.48 -13.44 -26.22
C ALA A 379 10.51 -14.19 -27.09
N LEU A 380 10.77 -15.46 -26.79
CA LEU A 380 11.67 -16.30 -27.59
C LEU A 380 11.14 -16.53 -29.01
N ASN A 381 9.85 -16.81 -29.17
CA ASN A 381 9.23 -16.95 -30.49
C ASN A 381 9.37 -15.67 -31.33
N GLU A 382 9.10 -14.51 -30.75
CA GLU A 382 9.21 -13.23 -31.46
C GLU A 382 10.67 -12.92 -31.86
N LEU A 383 11.65 -13.24 -31.01
CA LEU A 383 13.06 -13.08 -31.36
C LEU A 383 13.48 -14.00 -32.51
N VAL A 384 13.05 -15.26 -32.48
CA VAL A 384 13.37 -16.22 -33.55
C VAL A 384 12.67 -15.86 -34.86
N ASP A 385 11.39 -15.46 -34.81
CA ASP A 385 10.66 -15.02 -36.00
C ASP A 385 11.29 -13.76 -36.61
N ASN A 386 11.70 -12.79 -35.79
CA ASN A 386 12.41 -11.61 -36.27
C ASN A 386 13.78 -11.96 -36.88
N ALA A 387 14.54 -12.87 -36.26
CA ALA A 387 15.83 -13.32 -36.74
C ALA A 387 15.76 -14.00 -38.12
N VAL A 388 14.69 -14.76 -38.39
CA VAL A 388 14.47 -15.38 -39.70
C VAL A 388 13.93 -14.37 -40.72
N GLN A 389 12.91 -13.58 -40.37
CA GLN A 389 12.22 -12.68 -41.30
C GLN A 389 13.09 -11.52 -41.79
N HIS A 390 13.99 -11.01 -40.93
CA HIS A 390 14.85 -9.88 -41.26
C HIS A 390 16.24 -10.31 -41.75
N ASN A 391 16.43 -11.60 -42.00
CA ASN A 391 17.65 -12.10 -42.59
C ASN A 391 17.66 -11.85 -44.10
N ALA A 392 18.82 -11.48 -44.63
CA ALA A 392 19.00 -11.25 -46.07
C ALA A 392 19.35 -12.53 -46.84
N THR A 393 19.58 -13.66 -46.15
CA THR A 393 19.98 -14.94 -46.75
C THR A 393 18.79 -15.87 -46.99
N ASP A 394 18.89 -16.71 -48.02
CA ASP A 394 17.86 -17.71 -48.37
C ASP A 394 17.80 -18.89 -47.37
N ALA A 395 18.83 -19.05 -46.52
CA ALA A 395 18.95 -20.14 -45.56
C ALA A 395 19.49 -19.61 -44.20
N PRO A 396 18.68 -18.82 -43.48
CA PRO A 396 19.13 -18.13 -42.27
C PRO A 396 19.47 -19.10 -41.15
N THR A 397 20.52 -18.82 -40.39
CA THR A 397 20.90 -19.62 -39.22
C THR A 397 20.54 -18.89 -37.93
N VAL A 398 19.76 -19.56 -37.08
CA VAL A 398 19.39 -19.04 -35.75
C VAL A 398 19.81 -20.03 -34.67
N GLU A 399 20.61 -19.57 -33.72
CA GLU A 399 21.02 -20.35 -32.54
C GLU A 399 20.32 -19.83 -31.28
N ILE A 400 19.60 -20.73 -30.60
CA ILE A 400 18.93 -20.50 -29.32
C ILE A 400 19.74 -21.20 -28.24
N THR A 401 20.36 -20.45 -27.33
CA THR A 401 21.09 -21.01 -26.18
C THR A 401 20.38 -20.65 -24.89
N ALA A 402 20.17 -21.61 -24.00
CA ALA A 402 19.72 -21.37 -22.62
C ALA A 402 20.79 -21.85 -21.64
N ARG A 403 21.22 -20.98 -20.73
CA ARG A 403 22.26 -21.27 -19.74
C ARG A 403 21.84 -20.84 -18.35
N ALA A 404 22.06 -21.70 -17.36
CA ALA A 404 21.94 -21.28 -15.97
C ALA A 404 23.20 -20.50 -15.56
N VAL A 405 23.02 -19.30 -15.01
CA VAL A 405 24.09 -18.42 -14.55
C VAL A 405 23.81 -17.96 -13.14
N GLU A 406 24.85 -17.87 -12.31
CA GLU A 406 24.75 -17.19 -11.03
C GLU A 406 25.13 -15.73 -11.21
N THR A 407 24.29 -14.82 -10.72
CA THR A 407 24.56 -13.38 -10.71
C THR A 407 24.17 -12.84 -9.34
N ASP A 408 25.10 -12.17 -8.66
CA ASP A 408 24.91 -11.61 -7.32
C ASP A 408 24.38 -12.64 -6.29
N GLY A 409 24.87 -13.88 -6.37
CA GLY A 409 24.44 -14.98 -5.50
C GLY A 409 23.02 -15.50 -5.76
N ARG A 410 22.40 -15.15 -6.89
CA ARG A 410 21.07 -15.62 -7.30
C ARG A 410 21.14 -16.42 -8.60
N SER A 411 20.46 -17.56 -8.65
CA SER A 411 20.28 -18.36 -9.87
C SER A 411 19.42 -17.60 -10.88
N ARG A 412 19.93 -17.44 -12.10
CA ARG A 412 19.25 -16.84 -13.25
C ARG A 412 19.38 -17.74 -14.46
N ILE A 413 18.42 -17.66 -15.37
CA ILE A 413 18.47 -18.33 -16.67
C ILE A 413 18.69 -17.28 -17.74
N GLU A 414 19.82 -17.38 -18.44
CA GLU A 414 20.18 -16.54 -19.58
C GLU A 414 19.80 -17.27 -20.88
N PHE A 415 18.95 -16.64 -21.69
CA PHE A 415 18.66 -17.03 -23.06
C PHE A 415 19.43 -16.13 -24.02
N THR A 416 20.01 -16.73 -25.04
CA THR A 416 20.65 -16.02 -26.15
C THR A 416 20.02 -16.49 -27.45
N VAL A 417 19.53 -15.56 -28.25
CA VAL A 417 19.10 -15.79 -29.64
C VAL A 417 20.09 -15.07 -30.54
N ALA A 418 20.87 -15.84 -31.30
CA ALA A 418 21.88 -15.32 -32.21
C ALA A 418 21.53 -15.66 -33.66
N ASP A 419 21.68 -14.70 -34.56
CA ASP A 419 21.43 -14.85 -36.00
C ASP A 419 22.61 -14.37 -36.85
N ASP A 420 22.62 -14.78 -38.11
CA ASP A 420 23.56 -14.36 -39.16
C ASP A 420 23.00 -13.27 -40.08
N GLY A 421 22.04 -12.49 -39.58
CA GLY A 421 21.39 -11.40 -40.31
C GLY A 421 22.20 -10.09 -40.35
N PRO A 422 21.62 -8.98 -40.83
CA PRO A 422 22.31 -7.70 -41.01
C PRO A 422 22.49 -6.87 -39.72
N GLY A 423 22.06 -7.39 -38.56
CA GLY A 423 22.07 -6.65 -37.31
C GLY A 423 20.82 -5.77 -37.10
N ILE A 424 20.34 -5.64 -35.85
CA ILE A 424 19.31 -4.64 -35.51
C ILE A 424 19.92 -3.22 -35.52
N PRO A 425 19.31 -2.23 -36.18
CA PRO A 425 19.80 -0.85 -36.18
C PRO A 425 19.99 -0.26 -34.76
N PRO A 426 21.07 0.49 -34.47
CA PRO A 426 21.31 1.06 -33.14
C PRO A 426 20.20 1.98 -32.62
N THR A 427 19.48 2.65 -33.52
CA THR A 427 18.32 3.50 -33.19
C THR A 427 17.16 2.69 -32.61
N GLU A 428 16.87 1.52 -33.18
CA GLU A 428 15.85 0.59 -32.69
C GLU A 428 16.26 -0.05 -31.37
N ARG A 429 17.52 -0.51 -31.25
CA ARG A 429 18.07 -1.04 -29.99
C ARG A 429 17.87 -0.03 -28.85
N ARG A 430 18.19 1.25 -29.09
CA ARG A 430 18.07 2.32 -28.10
C ARG A 430 16.61 2.62 -27.75
N ALA A 431 15.72 2.70 -28.74
CA ALA A 431 14.29 2.95 -28.51
C ALA A 431 13.66 1.91 -27.58
N VAL A 432 14.01 0.63 -27.78
CA VAL A 432 13.53 -0.49 -26.97
C VAL A 432 14.09 -0.43 -25.55
N LEU A 433 15.39 -0.18 -25.38
CA LEU A 433 16.02 -0.08 -24.06
C LEU A 433 15.52 1.12 -23.24
N GLU A 434 15.35 2.28 -23.89
CA GLU A 434 14.88 3.52 -23.26
C GLU A 434 13.36 3.56 -23.08
N GLY A 435 12.62 2.62 -23.68
CA GLY A 435 11.15 2.58 -23.65
C GLY A 435 10.51 3.79 -24.34
N ARG A 436 11.10 4.28 -25.43
CA ARG A 436 10.57 5.40 -26.23
C ARG A 436 9.93 4.88 -27.51
N GLU A 437 8.72 5.34 -27.79
CA GLU A 437 8.03 5.07 -29.06
C GLU A 437 8.76 5.85 -30.17
N THR A 438 9.34 5.14 -31.13
CA THR A 438 9.86 5.74 -32.36
C THR A 438 8.82 5.62 -33.45
N ALA A 439 8.87 6.52 -34.45
CA ALA A 439 8.22 6.26 -35.73
C ALA A 439 8.87 5.00 -36.32
N LEU A 440 8.19 3.87 -36.21
CA LEU A 440 8.69 2.59 -36.69
C LEU A 440 8.52 2.58 -38.20
N ASP A 441 9.63 2.45 -38.93
CA ASP A 441 9.63 2.55 -40.38
C ASP A 441 8.90 1.36 -41.04
N HIS A 442 8.76 0.24 -40.32
CA HIS A 442 8.03 -0.96 -40.73
C HIS A 442 7.48 -1.64 -39.46
N GLY A 443 6.43 -2.48 -39.56
CA GLY A 443 5.80 -3.20 -38.43
C GLY A 443 6.72 -4.11 -37.56
N SER A 444 8.03 -4.07 -37.79
CA SER A 444 9.11 -4.77 -37.06
C SER A 444 9.26 -4.33 -35.59
N GLY A 445 9.09 -3.04 -35.29
CA GLY A 445 9.38 -2.54 -33.94
C GLY A 445 8.41 -2.98 -32.83
N LEU A 446 7.21 -3.45 -33.18
CA LEU A 446 6.26 -3.98 -32.21
C LEU A 446 6.74 -5.29 -31.58
N GLY A 447 7.47 -6.13 -32.33
CA GLY A 447 7.99 -7.41 -31.84
C GLY A 447 9.06 -7.23 -30.75
N LEU A 448 10.04 -6.35 -31.00
CA LEU A 448 11.06 -6.02 -30.00
C LEU A 448 10.48 -5.30 -28.78
N TRP A 449 9.44 -4.48 -28.97
CA TRP A 449 8.69 -3.88 -27.88
C TRP A 449 7.98 -4.92 -27.01
N LEU A 450 7.36 -5.95 -27.62
CA LEU A 450 6.75 -7.07 -26.92
C LEU A 450 7.79 -7.84 -26.09
N VAL A 451 8.97 -8.11 -26.66
CA VAL A 451 10.09 -8.75 -25.94
C VAL A 451 10.51 -7.93 -24.72
N ASN A 452 10.80 -6.64 -24.89
CA ASN A 452 11.19 -5.75 -23.79
C ASN A 452 10.12 -5.66 -22.70
N TRP A 453 8.85 -5.67 -23.10
CA TRP A 453 7.74 -5.65 -22.15
C TRP A 453 7.68 -6.95 -21.33
N ILE A 454 7.71 -8.12 -21.96
CA ILE A 454 7.76 -9.43 -21.27
C ILE A 454 8.96 -9.50 -20.32
N VAL A 455 10.12 -9.02 -20.76
CA VAL A 455 11.35 -8.95 -19.94
C VAL A 455 11.11 -8.13 -18.69
N ARG A 456 10.57 -6.91 -18.82
CA ARG A 456 10.33 -6.02 -17.67
C ARG A 456 9.29 -6.59 -16.71
N THR A 457 8.20 -7.17 -17.21
CA THR A 457 7.12 -7.68 -16.36
C THR A 457 7.47 -8.98 -15.64
N THR A 458 8.36 -9.81 -16.20
CA THR A 458 8.83 -11.05 -15.57
C THR A 458 10.10 -10.86 -14.72
N GLY A 459 10.55 -9.62 -14.52
CA GLY A 459 11.74 -9.31 -13.72
C GLY A 459 13.06 -9.71 -14.39
N GLY A 460 13.06 -9.79 -15.72
CA GLY A 460 14.22 -10.09 -16.53
C GLY A 460 15.04 -8.85 -16.94
N ASN A 461 16.12 -9.10 -17.68
CA ASN A 461 16.93 -8.07 -18.33
C ASN A 461 17.11 -8.40 -19.83
N LEU A 462 17.18 -7.38 -20.68
CA LEU A 462 17.36 -7.44 -22.12
C LEU A 462 18.65 -6.70 -22.50
N SER A 463 19.54 -7.34 -23.24
CA SER A 463 20.71 -6.71 -23.83
C SER A 463 20.94 -7.18 -25.26
N PHE A 464 21.69 -6.37 -26.00
CA PHE A 464 22.06 -6.63 -27.39
C PHE A 464 23.59 -6.70 -27.46
N ALA A 465 24.10 -7.67 -28.22
CA ALA A 465 25.49 -7.77 -28.61
C ALA A 465 25.57 -8.02 -30.12
N ASP A 466 26.67 -7.62 -30.73
CA ASP A 466 26.93 -7.95 -32.13
C ASP A 466 27.42 -9.41 -32.19
N ALA A 467 26.91 -10.17 -33.16
CA ALA A 467 27.36 -11.53 -33.43
C ALA A 467 28.58 -11.50 -34.38
N PRO A 468 29.40 -12.57 -34.42
CA PRO A 468 30.45 -12.69 -35.43
C PRO A 468 29.85 -12.63 -36.85
N GLY A 469 30.32 -11.70 -37.70
CA GLY A 469 29.87 -11.57 -39.09
C GLY A 469 28.68 -10.63 -39.32
N ASP A 470 28.57 -9.55 -38.54
CA ASP A 470 27.51 -8.52 -38.62
C ASP A 470 26.09 -8.96 -38.18
N GLY A 471 25.96 -10.17 -37.62
CA GLY A 471 24.72 -10.70 -37.07
C GLY A 471 24.25 -10.05 -35.77
N THR A 472 23.03 -10.39 -35.32
CA THR A 472 22.51 -9.93 -34.02
C THR A 472 22.62 -11.02 -32.97
N THR A 473 23.03 -10.66 -31.75
CA THR A 473 22.83 -11.49 -30.56
C THR A 473 21.92 -10.75 -29.58
N VAL A 474 20.72 -11.28 -29.35
CA VAL A 474 19.80 -10.79 -28.33
C VAL A 474 19.90 -11.68 -27.10
N ARG A 475 20.09 -11.07 -25.94
CA ARG A 475 20.26 -11.77 -24.67
C ARG A 475 19.17 -11.37 -23.68
N LEU A 476 18.48 -12.38 -23.14
CA LEU A 476 17.45 -12.24 -22.12
C LEU A 476 17.90 -12.94 -20.84
N SER A 477 17.73 -12.36 -19.66
CA SER A 477 18.08 -13.00 -18.39
C SER A 477 16.93 -12.93 -17.41
N PHE A 478 16.44 -14.07 -16.93
CA PHE A 478 15.29 -14.17 -16.02
C PHE A 478 15.68 -14.81 -14.69
N PRO A 479 15.01 -14.47 -13.57
CA PRO A 479 15.17 -15.19 -12.32
C PRO A 479 14.72 -16.65 -12.49
N ASP A 480 15.46 -17.59 -11.92
CA ASP A 480 15.06 -18.99 -11.87
C ASP A 480 13.84 -19.13 -10.92
N ALA A 481 12.69 -19.52 -11.48
CA ALA A 481 11.44 -19.63 -10.74
C ALA A 481 11.40 -20.88 -9.83
N THR A 482 12.36 -21.79 -9.97
CA THR A 482 12.43 -23.06 -9.22
C THR A 482 12.64 -22.86 -7.72
N GLY A 483 13.21 -21.70 -7.32
CA GLY A 483 13.42 -21.30 -5.93
C GLY A 483 12.42 -20.28 -5.36
N ALA A 484 11.50 -19.75 -6.18
CA ALA A 484 10.55 -18.72 -5.72
C ALA A 484 9.45 -19.26 -4.77
N GLY A 485 9.44 -20.57 -4.52
CA GLY A 485 8.62 -21.21 -3.49
C GLY A 485 9.18 -21.16 -2.06
N SER A 486 10.43 -20.73 -1.84
CA SER A 486 11.05 -20.81 -0.50
C SER A 486 12.00 -19.66 -0.12
N GLY A 487 12.01 -18.54 -0.85
CA GLY A 487 12.98 -17.44 -0.65
C GLY A 487 12.33 -16.09 -0.39
N THR A 488 12.37 -15.66 0.86
CA THR A 488 12.10 -14.33 1.44
C THR A 488 12.39 -13.16 0.47
N ARG A 489 11.36 -12.35 0.15
CA ARG A 489 11.55 -10.98 -0.38
C ARG A 489 11.40 -9.99 0.78
N SER A 490 12.42 -9.93 1.62
CA SER A 490 12.67 -8.82 2.53
C SER A 490 13.94 -8.13 2.04
N GLU A 491 13.79 -7.16 1.15
CA GLU A 491 14.77 -6.10 0.98
C GLU A 491 14.04 -4.89 0.41
N ALA A 492 13.83 -3.92 1.30
CA ALA A 492 13.26 -2.63 1.00
C ALA A 492 14.16 -1.90 -0.01
N VAL A 493 13.56 -1.44 -1.10
CA VAL A 493 14.17 -0.45 -1.99
C VAL A 493 14.11 0.89 -1.26
N THR A 494 15.14 1.17 -0.48
CA THR A 494 15.51 2.53 -0.07
C THR A 494 16.77 2.88 -0.83
N ASP A 495 16.63 3.62 -1.92
CA ASP A 495 17.65 4.53 -2.42
C ASP A 495 16.98 5.57 -3.32
N ALA A 496 16.60 6.69 -2.70
CA ALA A 496 16.38 7.94 -3.40
C ALA A 496 17.72 8.71 -3.36
N PRO A 497 18.26 9.19 -4.49
CA PRO A 497 19.47 9.97 -4.46
C PRO A 497 19.19 11.34 -3.84
N SER A 498 19.89 11.61 -2.74
CA SER A 498 20.10 12.92 -2.14
C SER A 498 20.70 13.86 -3.18
N ASN A 499 19.88 14.76 -3.74
CA ASN A 499 20.38 15.92 -4.46
C ASN A 499 20.94 16.94 -3.45
N ALA A 500 22.26 17.00 -3.39
CA ALA A 500 23.00 18.09 -2.77
C ALA A 500 23.56 19.01 -3.86
N THR A 501 23.35 20.32 -3.64
CA THR A 501 24.13 21.48 -4.13
C THR A 501 23.79 22.05 -5.53
N GLN A 502 22.97 23.11 -5.57
CA GLN A 502 23.39 24.52 -5.61
C GLN A 502 22.19 25.46 -5.52
#